data_AF-A0AA40CXS5-F1
#
_entry.id   AF-A0AA40CXS5-F1
#
_cell.length_a   1.000
_cell.length_b   1.000
_cell.length_c   1.000
_cell.angle_alpha   90.00
_cell.angle_beta   90.00
_cell.angle_gamma   90.00
#
_symmetry.space_group_name_H-M   'P 1'
#
loop_
_entity.id
_entity.type
_entity.pdbx_description
1 polymer ?
#
loop_
_entity_poly.entity_id
_entity_poly.type
_entity_poly.pdbx_seq_one_letter_code
_entity_poly.pdbx_strand_id
1 'polypeptide(L)'
;MVNLTALTTALLIAVAAGQGTASLSSVTCGSNKYTRKQVDEATAEGCRLFAEGRQLGNNNYPHQFNNREALVFAASGPYQEFPILTSGNYTGRSPGADRIVFHTKPSCAYVGAMTHTDAPTNNGFVLCTEAKGSTSPSPSATKTPTSSSANASSTAESGAVKWRDQGWWLGALLAPLVVA
;
A
#
# COMPACT_ATOMS: atom_id res chain seq x y z
N MET A 1 -59.80 15.84 -2.91
CA MET A 1 -58.60 15.35 -3.60
C MET A 1 -57.43 16.23 -3.14
N VAL A 2 -56.55 15.73 -2.28
CA VAL A 2 -55.37 16.48 -1.83
C VAL A 2 -54.11 15.83 -2.41
N ASN A 3 -53.46 16.54 -3.33
CA ASN A 3 -52.21 16.12 -3.96
C ASN A 3 -51.06 16.34 -2.97
N LEU A 4 -50.44 15.25 -2.55
CA LEU A 4 -49.28 15.26 -1.66
C LEU A 4 -48.02 15.19 -2.52
N THR A 5 -47.41 16.35 -2.81
CA THR A 5 -46.12 16.42 -3.50
C THR A 5 -45.02 15.95 -2.55
N ALA A 6 -44.40 14.81 -2.86
CA ALA A 6 -43.30 14.26 -2.09
C ALA A 6 -42.04 15.12 -2.26
N LEU A 7 -41.55 15.71 -1.15
CA LEU A 7 -40.20 16.27 -1.08
C LEU A 7 -39.21 15.10 -0.91
N THR A 8 -38.52 14.73 -1.98
CA THR A 8 -37.39 13.80 -1.90
C THR A 8 -36.12 14.59 -1.61
N THR A 9 -35.70 14.62 -0.34
CA THR A 9 -34.39 15.16 0.05
C THR A 9 -33.31 14.14 -0.32
N ALA A 10 -32.50 14.45 -1.34
CA ALA A 10 -31.33 13.63 -1.66
C ALA A 10 -30.24 13.85 -0.60
N LEU A 11 -30.02 12.86 0.25
CA LEU A 11 -28.91 12.85 1.20
C LEU A 11 -27.61 12.52 0.42
N LEU A 12 -26.78 13.53 0.18
CA LEU A 12 -25.42 13.33 -0.31
C LEU A 12 -24.59 12.69 0.82
N ILE A 13 -24.50 11.36 0.82
CA ILE A 13 -23.52 10.66 1.65
C ILE A 13 -22.15 10.95 1.05
N ALA A 14 -21.38 11.84 1.69
CA ALA A 14 -19.98 11.99 1.37
C ALA A 14 -19.28 10.66 1.67
N VAL A 15 -18.94 9.90 0.63
CA VAL A 15 -18.05 8.75 0.77
C VAL A 15 -16.69 9.32 1.17
N ALA A 16 -16.38 9.22 2.46
CA ALA A 16 -15.04 9.50 2.94
C ALA A 16 -14.08 8.61 2.14
N ALA A 17 -13.16 9.24 1.40
CA ALA A 17 -12.16 8.49 0.65
C ALA A 17 -11.28 7.75 1.66
N GLY A 18 -11.35 6.42 1.65
CA GLY A 18 -10.41 5.59 2.41
C GLY A 18 -8.98 5.78 1.90
N GLN A 19 -8.03 5.70 2.82
CA GLN A 19 -6.59 5.70 2.53
C GLN A 19 -6.16 4.42 1.82
N GLY A 20 -5.02 4.35 1.16
CA GLY A 20 -4.57 3.10 0.53
C GLY A 20 -4.84 2.99 -0.95
N THR A 21 -4.77 4.11 -1.66
CA THR A 21 -5.14 4.15 -3.08
C THR A 21 -4.02 3.67 -4.01
N ALA A 22 -4.39 3.03 -5.12
CA ALA A 22 -3.44 2.63 -6.17
C ALA A 22 -2.70 3.82 -6.80
N SER A 23 -3.29 5.02 -6.75
CA SER A 23 -2.70 6.26 -7.25
C SER A 23 -1.89 7.04 -6.21
N LEU A 24 -1.48 6.44 -5.08
CA LEU A 24 -0.66 7.13 -4.07
C LEU A 24 0.68 7.63 -4.65
N SER A 25 1.02 8.90 -4.41
CA SER A 25 2.35 9.47 -4.68
C SER A 25 3.20 9.61 -3.42
N SER A 26 2.60 10.06 -2.31
CA SER A 26 3.28 10.24 -1.04
C SER A 26 2.33 10.20 0.16
N VAL A 27 2.88 9.95 1.33
CA VAL A 27 2.20 9.96 2.62
C VAL A 27 2.89 10.98 3.52
N THR A 28 2.11 11.78 4.25
CA THR A 28 2.62 12.72 5.26
C THR A 28 2.04 12.39 6.63
N CYS A 29 2.88 12.03 7.59
CA CYS A 29 2.50 11.70 8.97
C CYS A 29 3.10 12.73 9.91
N GLY A 30 2.28 13.66 10.44
CA GLY A 30 2.81 14.84 11.13
C GLY A 30 3.76 15.64 10.21
N SER A 31 5.02 15.76 10.62
CA SER A 31 6.08 16.39 9.81
C SER A 31 6.86 15.41 8.90
N ASN A 32 6.71 14.10 9.08
CA ASN A 32 7.40 13.10 8.28
C ASN A 32 6.73 12.95 6.90
N LYS A 33 7.54 12.92 5.85
CA LYS A 33 7.08 12.65 4.48
C LYS A 33 7.71 11.36 3.96
N TYR A 34 6.85 10.52 3.39
CA TYR A 34 7.20 9.23 2.83
C TYR A 34 6.86 9.21 1.34
N THR A 35 7.82 8.79 0.53
CA THR A 35 7.62 8.54 -0.89
C THR A 35 6.79 7.27 -1.09
N ARG A 36 6.15 7.12 -2.24
CA ARG A 36 5.50 5.87 -2.65
C ARG A 36 6.43 4.66 -2.47
N LYS A 37 7.70 4.80 -2.85
CA LYS A 37 8.71 3.74 -2.70
C LYS A 37 8.88 3.29 -1.25
N GLN A 38 8.99 4.21 -0.28
CA GLN A 38 9.11 3.85 1.13
C GLN A 38 7.87 3.15 1.66
N VAL A 39 6.68 3.57 1.22
CA VAL A 39 5.42 2.91 1.58
C VAL A 39 5.38 1.48 1.02
N ASP A 40 5.76 1.29 -0.24
CA ASP A 40 5.80 -0.02 -0.88
C ASP A 40 6.85 -0.93 -0.21
N GLU A 41 8.04 -0.43 0.11
CA GLU A 41 9.10 -1.18 0.78
C GLU A 41 8.71 -1.60 2.20
N ALA A 42 8.10 -0.71 2.99
CA ALA A 42 7.61 -1.03 4.33
C ALA A 42 6.45 -2.04 4.28
N THR A 43 5.53 -1.88 3.31
CA THR A 43 4.41 -2.81 3.10
C THR A 43 4.90 -4.20 2.68
N ALA A 44 5.87 -4.26 1.77
CA ALA A 44 6.46 -5.51 1.31
C ALA A 44 7.20 -6.24 2.44
N GLU A 45 7.98 -5.53 3.27
CA GLU A 45 8.67 -6.14 4.40
C GLU A 45 7.72 -6.62 5.48
N GLY A 46 6.71 -5.81 5.85
CA GLY A 46 5.65 -6.23 6.76
C GLY A 46 4.92 -7.47 6.24
N CYS A 47 4.57 -7.50 4.96
CA CYS A 47 3.96 -8.66 4.33
C CYS A 47 4.83 -9.91 4.40
N ARG A 48 6.13 -9.78 4.06
CA ARG A 48 7.09 -10.88 4.07
C ARG A 48 7.19 -11.51 5.45
N LEU A 49 7.35 -10.69 6.49
CA LEU A 49 7.42 -11.13 7.87
C LEU A 49 6.11 -11.82 8.32
N PHE A 50 4.96 -11.24 7.99
CA PHE A 50 3.65 -11.84 8.28
C PHE A 50 3.49 -13.22 7.61
N ALA A 51 3.84 -13.34 6.33
CA ALA A 51 3.77 -14.59 5.58
C ALA A 51 4.72 -15.66 6.13
N GLU A 52 5.87 -15.26 6.67
CA GLU A 52 6.83 -16.16 7.34
C GLU A 52 6.47 -16.48 8.80
N GLY A 53 5.41 -15.87 9.36
CA GLY A 53 5.09 -15.99 10.78
C GLY A 53 6.19 -15.42 11.69
N ARG A 54 6.94 -14.43 11.22
CA ARG A 54 8.06 -13.79 11.92
C ARG A 54 7.71 -12.38 12.35
N GLN A 55 8.34 -11.93 13.43
CA GLN A 55 8.17 -10.60 13.99
C GLN A 55 9.52 -10.01 14.41
N LEU A 56 9.59 -8.68 14.44
CA LEU A 56 10.77 -7.88 14.77
C LEU A 56 10.49 -6.96 15.96
N GLY A 57 11.53 -6.77 16.77
CA GLY A 57 11.53 -5.86 17.92
C GLY A 57 10.66 -6.31 19.08
N ASN A 58 10.77 -5.61 20.21
CA ASN A 58 10.06 -5.94 21.44
C ASN A 58 8.53 -5.79 21.32
N ASN A 59 8.08 -4.99 20.35
CA ASN A 59 6.66 -4.76 20.07
C ASN A 59 6.10 -5.74 19.03
N ASN A 60 6.91 -6.69 18.54
CA ASN A 60 6.49 -7.79 17.69
C ASN A 60 5.81 -7.35 16.37
N TYR A 61 6.48 -6.55 15.55
CA TYR A 61 5.95 -6.14 14.24
C TYR A 61 6.33 -7.12 13.12
N PRO A 62 5.44 -7.37 12.13
CA PRO A 62 4.08 -6.88 12.02
C PRO A 62 3.15 -7.54 13.04
N HIS A 63 2.08 -6.85 13.41
CA HIS A 63 1.01 -7.44 14.20
C HIS A 63 -0.36 -6.90 13.80
N GLN A 64 -1.40 -7.57 14.30
CA GLN A 64 -2.78 -7.20 14.03
C GLN A 64 -3.07 -5.78 14.52
N PHE A 65 -3.69 -4.99 13.65
CA PHE A 65 -4.26 -3.69 14.01
C PHE A 65 -5.78 -3.83 14.13
N ASN A 66 -6.32 -3.53 15.31
CA ASN A 66 -7.74 -3.72 15.62
C ASN A 66 -8.61 -2.51 15.29
N ASN A 67 -8.02 -1.39 14.88
CA ASN A 67 -8.72 -0.16 14.50
C ASN A 67 -9.79 0.30 15.51
N ARG A 68 -9.41 0.42 16.78
CA ARG A 68 -10.33 0.82 17.87
C ARG A 68 -10.73 2.30 17.78
N GLU A 69 -9.92 3.07 17.07
CA GLU A 69 -10.10 4.48 16.74
C GLU A 69 -11.08 4.71 15.59
N ALA A 70 -11.54 3.63 14.93
CA ALA A 70 -12.44 3.67 13.77
C ALA A 70 -11.89 4.52 12.60
N LEU A 71 -10.59 4.41 12.33
CA LEU A 71 -9.95 5.03 11.17
C LEU A 71 -10.50 4.44 9.86
N VAL A 72 -10.62 5.28 8.83
CA VAL A 72 -11.20 4.90 7.53
C VAL A 72 -10.09 4.58 6.52
N PHE A 73 -9.99 3.31 6.16
CA PHE A 73 -9.05 2.76 5.18
C PHE A 73 -9.78 2.37 3.88
N ALA A 74 -9.07 2.16 2.76
CA ALA A 74 -9.67 1.86 1.44
C ALA A 74 -10.29 0.47 1.36
N ALA A 75 -9.91 -0.44 2.25
CA ALA A 75 -10.51 -1.75 2.35
C ALA A 75 -10.81 -2.07 3.82
N SER A 76 -11.82 -2.90 4.05
CA SER A 76 -12.10 -3.46 5.37
C SER A 76 -11.04 -4.48 5.80
N GLY A 77 -10.86 -4.65 7.10
CA GLY A 77 -9.91 -5.59 7.69
C GLY A 77 -10.22 -7.06 7.41
N PRO A 78 -9.36 -7.98 7.87
CA PRO A 78 -8.35 -7.81 8.92
C PRO A 78 -7.08 -7.06 8.49
N TYR A 79 -6.58 -6.21 9.38
CA TYR A 79 -5.40 -5.38 9.16
C TYR A 79 -4.18 -5.90 9.90
N GLN A 80 -3.02 -5.65 9.31
CA GLN A 80 -1.71 -5.69 9.97
C GLN A 80 -1.10 -4.30 9.91
N GLU A 81 -0.35 -3.94 10.95
CA GLU A 81 0.46 -2.73 10.98
C GLU A 81 1.95 -3.04 10.98
N PHE A 82 2.73 -2.15 10.37
CA PHE A 82 4.19 -2.25 10.36
C PHE A 82 4.83 -0.85 10.41
N PRO A 83 5.94 -0.65 11.13
CA PRO A 83 6.59 0.67 11.22
C PRO A 83 7.15 1.13 9.88
N ILE A 84 7.02 2.44 9.62
CA ILE A 84 7.66 3.10 8.48
C ILE A 84 8.57 4.22 8.98
N LEU A 85 9.86 4.18 8.62
CA LEU A 85 10.87 5.13 9.10
C LEU A 85 11.41 5.97 7.95
N THR A 86 11.71 7.23 8.24
CA THR A 86 12.38 8.13 7.29
C THR A 86 13.81 7.64 6.98
N SER A 87 14.40 6.87 7.88
CA SER A 87 15.74 6.26 7.77
C SER A 87 15.79 4.94 7.00
N GLY A 88 14.67 4.45 6.45
CA GLY A 88 14.59 3.18 5.71
C GLY A 88 13.78 2.09 6.43
N ASN A 89 14.00 0.83 6.07
CA ASN A 89 13.22 -0.28 6.60
C ASN A 89 13.41 -0.47 8.11
N TYR A 90 12.33 -0.83 8.79
CA TYR A 90 12.35 -1.18 10.20
C TYR A 90 13.11 -2.50 10.42
N THR A 91 14.00 -2.52 11.42
CA THR A 91 14.88 -3.66 11.73
C THR A 91 14.71 -4.20 13.14
N GLY A 92 13.65 -3.81 13.86
CA GLY A 92 13.39 -4.25 15.23
C GLY A 92 13.86 -3.31 16.35
N ARG A 93 14.38 -2.12 16.01
CA ARG A 93 14.75 -1.07 16.99
C ARG A 93 13.53 -0.23 17.39
N SER A 94 13.73 1.05 17.69
CA SER A 94 12.63 1.99 17.94
C SER A 94 11.76 2.12 16.69
N PRO A 95 10.43 1.87 16.78
CA PRO A 95 9.53 1.91 15.63
C PRO A 95 9.10 3.32 15.23
N GLY A 96 9.43 4.35 16.03
CA GLY A 96 8.88 5.70 15.84
C GLY A 96 7.36 5.75 15.99
N ALA A 97 6.76 6.84 15.52
CA ALA A 97 5.32 7.10 15.65
C ALA A 97 4.46 6.56 14.49
N ASP A 98 5.07 6.29 13.33
CA ASP A 98 4.34 6.12 12.08
C ASP A 98 4.23 4.66 11.67
N ARG A 99 3.08 4.28 11.12
CA ARG A 99 2.77 2.91 10.70
C ARG A 99 2.15 2.92 9.29
N ILE A 100 2.54 1.96 8.47
CA ILE A 100 1.70 1.53 7.35
C ILE A 100 0.69 0.50 7.86
N VAL A 101 -0.46 0.44 7.21
CA VAL A 101 -1.51 -0.53 7.46
C VAL A 101 -1.74 -1.29 6.16
N PHE A 102 -1.71 -2.62 6.23
CA PHE A 102 -1.92 -3.49 5.07
C PHE A 102 -2.94 -4.59 5.36
N HIS A 103 -3.63 -5.02 4.33
CA HIS A 103 -4.63 -6.08 4.41
C HIS A 103 -4.04 -7.44 4.05
N THR A 104 -4.34 -8.48 4.84
CA THR A 104 -3.65 -9.78 4.72
C THR A 104 -4.08 -10.66 3.54
N LYS A 105 -5.19 -10.35 2.85
CA LYS A 105 -5.72 -11.19 1.75
C LYS A 105 -6.30 -10.36 0.59
N PRO A 106 -6.15 -10.75 -0.68
CA PRO A 106 -5.29 -11.81 -1.19
C PRO A 106 -3.81 -11.40 -1.34
N SER A 107 -3.44 -10.12 -1.17
CA SER A 107 -2.17 -9.60 -1.73
C SER A 107 -1.35 -8.65 -0.85
N CYS A 108 -1.52 -8.66 0.49
CA CYS A 108 -0.81 -7.70 1.36
C CYS A 108 -0.95 -6.24 0.89
N ALA A 109 -2.15 -5.86 0.48
CA ALA A 109 -2.36 -4.54 -0.12
C ALA A 109 -2.21 -3.45 0.94
N TYR A 110 -1.46 -2.39 0.62
CA TYR A 110 -1.45 -1.16 1.41
C TYR A 110 -2.87 -0.57 1.45
N VAL A 111 -3.39 -0.32 2.66
CA VAL A 111 -4.73 0.24 2.87
C VAL A 111 -4.72 1.57 3.61
N GLY A 112 -3.54 2.11 3.93
CA GLY A 112 -3.41 3.42 4.53
C GLY A 112 -2.25 3.52 5.51
N ALA A 113 -2.06 4.70 6.08
CA ALA A 113 -1.02 4.95 7.06
C ALA A 113 -1.56 5.77 8.23
N MET A 114 -0.97 5.54 9.40
CA MET A 114 -1.40 6.17 10.64
C MET A 114 -0.19 6.59 11.47
N THR A 115 -0.41 7.56 12.36
CA THR A 115 0.63 8.10 13.23
C THR A 115 0.11 8.38 14.62
N HIS A 116 0.98 8.20 15.61
CA HIS A 116 0.75 8.71 16.97
C HIS A 116 0.91 10.24 17.06
N THR A 117 1.55 10.87 16.07
CA THR A 117 1.73 12.32 16.04
C THR A 117 0.38 13.01 15.97
N ASP A 118 0.14 13.96 16.87
CA ASP A 118 -1.12 14.70 17.00
C ASP A 118 -2.36 13.83 17.33
N ALA A 119 -2.15 12.59 17.77
CA ALA A 119 -3.26 11.76 18.25
C ALA A 119 -3.81 12.26 19.59
N PRO A 120 -5.14 12.19 19.81
CA PRO A 120 -5.78 12.74 21.01
C PRO A 120 -5.50 11.93 22.30
N THR A 121 -4.89 10.74 22.18
CA THR A 121 -4.52 9.90 23.30
C THR A 121 -3.11 9.36 23.11
N ASN A 122 -2.41 9.06 24.21
CA ASN A 122 -1.01 8.63 24.18
C ASN A 122 -0.73 7.38 23.33
N ASN A 123 -1.72 6.50 23.18
CA ASN A 123 -1.61 5.27 22.39
C ASN A 123 -2.51 5.28 21.15
N GLY A 124 -3.19 6.40 20.90
CA GLY A 124 -4.12 6.52 19.79
C GLY A 124 -3.39 6.78 18.48
N PHE A 125 -4.09 6.54 17.40
CA PHE A 125 -3.64 6.85 16.06
C PHE A 125 -4.57 7.85 15.38
N VAL A 126 -4.00 8.69 14.53
CA VAL A 126 -4.73 9.45 13.51
C VAL A 126 -4.23 9.07 12.13
N LEU A 127 -5.06 9.28 11.12
CA LEU A 127 -4.68 9.04 9.74
C LEU A 127 -3.56 10.00 9.31
N CYS A 128 -2.57 9.48 8.58
CA CYS A 128 -1.64 10.33 7.84
C CYS A 128 -2.38 11.04 6.70
N THR A 129 -1.76 11.98 5.98
CA THR A 129 -2.36 12.56 4.75
C THR A 129 -1.75 11.91 3.52
N GLU A 130 -2.58 11.49 2.57
CA GLU A 130 -2.13 10.92 1.29
C GLU A 130 -2.23 11.94 0.15
N ALA A 131 -1.19 12.02 -0.66
CA ALA A 131 -1.26 12.68 -1.96
C ALA A 131 -1.45 11.63 -3.06
N LYS A 132 -2.34 11.92 -4.02
CA LYS A 132 -2.50 11.11 -5.22
C LYS A 132 -1.56 11.62 -6.31
N GLY A 133 -0.81 10.72 -6.94
CA GLY A 133 -0.10 10.98 -8.17
C GLY A 133 -1.10 11.23 -9.30
N SER A 134 -0.80 12.24 -10.10
CA SER A 134 -1.54 12.54 -11.31
C SER A 134 -1.27 11.46 -12.36
N THR A 135 -1.94 10.31 -12.26
CA THR A 135 -2.17 9.50 -13.45
C THR A 135 -3.25 10.23 -14.25
N SER A 136 -2.84 11.18 -15.10
CA SER A 136 -3.71 11.64 -16.17
C SER A 136 -4.20 10.41 -16.94
N PRO A 137 -5.52 10.24 -17.16
CA PRO A 137 -6.00 9.26 -18.12
C PRO A 137 -5.47 9.68 -19.48
N SER A 138 -4.52 8.92 -20.04
CA SER A 138 -4.09 9.11 -21.42
C SER A 138 -5.22 8.61 -22.33
N PRO A 139 -5.88 9.46 -23.13
CA PRO A 139 -6.81 8.96 -24.13
C PRO A 139 -6.01 8.32 -25.25
N SER A 140 -6.36 7.08 -25.57
CA SER A 140 -5.93 6.40 -26.78
C SER A 140 -6.24 7.26 -28.01
N ALA A 141 -5.20 7.69 -28.74
CA ALA A 141 -5.34 8.21 -30.08
C ALA A 141 -4.18 7.70 -30.95
N THR A 142 -4.47 6.65 -31.69
CA THR A 142 -3.79 6.21 -32.91
C THR A 142 -3.45 7.41 -33.80
N LYS A 143 -2.18 7.57 -34.18
CA LYS A 143 -1.72 8.04 -35.50
C LYS A 143 -0.18 7.97 -35.62
N THR A 144 0.26 7.03 -36.44
CA THR A 144 1.51 7.04 -37.25
C THR A 144 1.02 7.25 -38.71
N PRO A 145 1.73 7.87 -39.68
CA PRO A 145 3.18 7.96 -39.92
C PRO A 145 3.65 9.42 -40.20
N THR A 146 4.87 9.84 -40.52
CA THR A 146 6.00 9.29 -41.28
C THR A 146 7.28 10.10 -40.95
N SER A 147 8.38 9.36 -40.85
CA SER A 147 9.82 9.64 -41.04
C SER A 147 10.32 10.99 -41.56
N SER A 148 11.37 11.52 -40.90
CA SER A 148 12.74 11.81 -41.43
C SER A 148 13.49 12.69 -40.40
N SER A 149 14.81 12.72 -40.20
CA SER A 149 16.00 11.93 -40.53
C SER A 149 17.17 12.64 -39.79
N ALA A 150 18.25 11.90 -39.52
CA ALA A 150 19.59 12.32 -39.05
C ALA A 150 19.77 12.59 -37.52
N ASN A 151 20.38 11.69 -36.72
CA ASN A 151 21.82 11.27 -36.63
C ASN A 151 22.66 12.35 -35.89
N ALA A 152 23.46 12.14 -34.83
CA ALA A 152 24.16 10.95 -34.33
C ALA A 152 24.61 11.11 -32.84
N SER A 153 24.78 9.95 -32.18
CA SER A 153 25.81 9.53 -31.20
C SER A 153 26.26 10.41 -30.02
N SER A 154 26.05 9.89 -28.79
CA SER A 154 27.14 9.32 -27.97
C SER A 154 26.63 8.57 -26.72
N THR A 155 26.84 7.26 -26.76
CA THR A 155 27.34 6.32 -25.72
C THR A 155 27.23 6.67 -24.23
N ALA A 156 26.39 5.92 -23.48
CA ALA A 156 26.61 5.35 -22.13
C ALA A 156 25.31 4.63 -21.70
N GLU A 157 25.18 3.31 -21.85
CA GLU A 157 25.66 2.24 -20.96
C GLU A 157 24.91 2.18 -19.61
N SER A 158 24.12 1.10 -19.48
CA SER A 158 23.60 0.46 -18.24
C SER A 158 22.52 1.17 -17.42
N GLY A 159 21.37 0.59 -17.12
CA GLY A 159 20.89 -0.78 -17.28
C GLY A 159 19.49 -0.86 -16.65
N ALA A 160 18.50 -1.19 -17.48
CA ALA A 160 17.12 -1.38 -17.04
C ALA A 160 17.01 -2.69 -16.24
N VAL A 161 16.54 -2.62 -15.00
CA VAL A 161 16.21 -3.79 -14.19
C VAL A 161 14.92 -4.40 -14.74
N LYS A 162 15.10 -5.43 -15.56
CA LYS A 162 14.06 -6.30 -16.09
C LYS A 162 13.59 -7.21 -14.95
N TRP A 163 12.41 -6.93 -14.39
CA TRP A 163 11.71 -7.86 -13.50
C TRP A 163 11.36 -9.10 -14.32
N ARG A 164 12.10 -10.20 -14.08
CA ARG A 164 11.79 -11.52 -14.62
C ARG A 164 10.75 -12.16 -13.74
N ASP A 165 9.58 -12.39 -14.33
CA ASP A 165 8.62 -13.40 -13.91
C ASP A 165 9.32 -14.75 -13.74
N GLN A 166 9.34 -15.26 -12.50
CA GLN A 166 9.71 -16.65 -12.24
C GLN A 166 8.42 -17.41 -11.98
N GLY A 167 7.92 -18.04 -13.05
CA GLY A 167 6.88 -19.04 -12.99
C GLY A 167 7.32 -20.22 -12.12
N TRP A 168 6.43 -20.64 -11.22
CA TRP A 168 6.56 -21.88 -10.48
C TRP A 168 6.47 -23.06 -11.45
N TRP A 169 7.58 -23.76 -11.62
CA TRP A 169 7.65 -25.03 -12.34
C TRP A 169 7.17 -26.18 -11.46
N LEU A 170 6.41 -27.06 -12.11
CA LEU A 170 5.92 -28.35 -11.63
C LEU A 170 7.05 -29.23 -11.10
N GLY A 171 6.83 -29.85 -9.95
CA GLY A 171 7.66 -30.93 -9.41
C GLY A 171 6.78 -32.00 -8.79
N ALA A 172 6.31 -32.94 -9.62
CA ALA A 172 5.72 -34.19 -9.16
C ALA A 172 6.81 -35.09 -8.55
N LEU A 173 6.56 -35.66 -7.37
CA LEU A 173 7.19 -36.92 -6.98
C LEU A 173 6.14 -37.86 -6.40
N LEU A 174 6.00 -38.97 -7.11
CA LEU A 174 5.26 -40.18 -6.76
C LEU A 174 5.94 -40.90 -5.58
N ALA A 175 5.12 -41.62 -4.81
CA ALA A 175 5.50 -42.53 -3.72
C ALA A 175 6.45 -43.66 -4.16
N PRO A 176 6.97 -44.45 -3.20
CA PRO A 176 6.37 -45.77 -3.10
C PRO A 176 6.02 -46.25 -1.68
N LEU A 177 4.95 -47.05 -1.70
CA LEU A 177 4.49 -48.02 -0.72
C LEU A 177 5.62 -48.98 -0.30
N VAL A 178 5.82 -49.17 1.01
CA VAL A 178 6.47 -50.38 1.54
C VAL A 178 5.57 -50.95 2.64
N VAL A 179 5.06 -52.13 2.36
CA VAL A 179 4.39 -53.04 3.30
C VAL A 179 5.48 -53.86 3.99
N ALA A 180 5.42 -53.96 5.31
CA ALA A 180 5.90 -55.08 6.10
C ALA A 180 5.05 -55.17 7.37
#